data_AF-A0AAW0WWI2-F1
#
_entry.id   AF-A0AAW0WWI2-F1
#
_cell.length_a   1.000
_cell.length_b   1.000
_cell.length_c   1.000
_cell.angle_alpha   90.00
_cell.angle_beta   90.00
_cell.angle_gamma   90.00
#
_symmetry.space_group_name_H-M   'P 1'
#
loop_
_entity.id
_entity.type
_entity.pdbx_description
1 polymer ?
#
loop_
_entity_poly.entity_id
_entity_poly.type
_entity_poly.pdbx_seq_one_letter_code
_entity_poly.pdbx_strand_id
1 'polypeptide(L)'
;GLFLWVGSILEKFQEKMSKSVRKVVEEARDSGNPELDLQDKQITSLEEVSGLLSMEYITRLSLPHNRLTRVPPAIANLINLEILNLFNNIIEELPTSISSLNKLRILNVGQFLLTH
;
A
#
# COMPACT_ATOMS: atom_id res chain seq x y z
N GLY A 1 31.31 -11.59 11.88
CA GLY A 1 31.34 -12.87 11.14
C GLY A 1 30.00 -13.20 10.54
N LEU A 2 29.01 -13.60 11.35
CA LEU A 2 27.70 -14.06 10.86
C LEU A 2 26.61 -12.97 10.86
N PHE A 3 26.61 -12.07 11.86
CA PHE A 3 25.61 -10.99 11.99
C PHE A 3 25.65 -9.97 10.83
N LEU A 4 26.83 -9.58 10.36
CA LEU A 4 26.98 -8.67 9.22
C LEU A 4 26.48 -9.30 7.90
N TRP A 5 26.58 -10.63 7.77
CA TRP A 5 26.14 -11.34 6.57
C TRP A 5 24.61 -11.49 6.51
N VAL A 6 23.98 -11.81 7.64
CA VAL A 6 22.51 -11.85 7.76
C VAL A 6 21.90 -10.47 7.51
N GLY A 7 22.50 -9.40 8.06
CA GLY A 7 22.08 -8.02 7.79
C GLY A 7 22.13 -7.68 6.30
N SER A 8 23.24 -7.97 5.63
CA SER A 8 23.39 -7.68 4.19
C SER A 8 22.40 -8.46 3.30
N ILE A 9 22.01 -9.68 3.69
CA ILE A 9 21.00 -10.47 2.96
C ILE A 9 19.61 -9.87 3.13
N LEU A 10 19.25 -9.48 4.36
CA LEU A 10 17.97 -8.84 4.66
C LEU A 10 17.84 -7.51 3.90
N GLU A 11 18.91 -6.70 3.86
CA GLU A 11 18.94 -5.45 3.10
C GLU A 11 18.73 -5.67 1.61
N LYS A 12 19.45 -6.63 0.99
CA LYS A 12 19.27 -6.97 -0.44
C LYS A 12 17.87 -7.49 -0.73
N PHE A 13 17.26 -8.21 0.21
CA PHE A 13 15.90 -8.70 0.07
C PHE A 13 14.88 -7.54 0.13
N GLN A 14 15.02 -6.63 1.08
CA GLN A 14 14.20 -5.42 1.19
C GLN A 14 14.36 -4.52 -0.04
N GLU A 15 15.59 -4.36 -0.56
CA GLU A 15 15.87 -3.59 -1.77
C GLU A 15 15.15 -4.20 -2.99
N LYS A 16 15.17 -5.54 -3.13
CA LYS A 16 14.48 -6.24 -4.21
C LYS A 16 12.96 -6.08 -4.13
N MET A 17 12.38 -6.14 -2.93
CA MET A 17 10.95 -5.92 -2.71
C MET A 17 10.56 -4.48 -3.03
N SER A 18 11.34 -3.48 -2.58
CA SER A 18 11.14 -2.08 -2.92
C SER A 18 11.20 -1.82 -4.43
N LYS A 19 12.15 -2.45 -5.14
CA LYS A 19 12.23 -2.38 -6.61
C LYS A 19 11.00 -2.99 -7.29
N SER A 20 10.50 -4.13 -6.79
CA SER A 20 9.29 -4.74 -7.35
C SER A 20 8.06 -3.85 -7.19
N VAL A 21 7.91 -3.19 -6.04
CA VAL A 21 6.78 -2.29 -5.79
C VAL A 21 6.86 -1.07 -6.69
N ARG A 22 8.02 -0.41 -6.76
CA ARG A 22 8.24 0.74 -7.63
C ARG A 22 7.92 0.42 -9.08
N LYS A 23 8.40 -0.72 -9.58
CA LYS A 23 8.14 -1.17 -10.94
C LYS A 23 6.64 -1.31 -11.23
N VAL A 24 5.87 -1.92 -10.32
CA VAL A 24 4.42 -2.09 -10.51
C VAL A 24 3.70 -0.74 -10.53
N VAL A 25 4.11 0.19 -9.68
CA VAL A 25 3.55 1.56 -9.62
C VAL A 25 3.89 2.34 -10.89
N GLU A 26 5.12 2.26 -11.36
CA GLU A 26 5.58 2.88 -12.62
C GLU A 26 4.83 2.29 -13.83
N GLU A 27 4.68 0.97 -13.91
CA GLU A 27 3.93 0.30 -14.99
C GLU A 27 2.45 0.68 -14.98
N ALA A 28 1.81 0.73 -13.80
CA ALA A 28 0.44 1.21 -13.67
C ALA A 28 0.31 2.67 -14.07
N ARG A 29 1.35 3.47 -13.78
CA ARG A 29 1.42 4.89 -14.14
C ARG A 29 1.55 5.13 -15.63
N ASP A 30 2.44 4.39 -16.28
CA ASP A 30 2.69 4.55 -17.72
C ASP A 30 1.54 4.01 -18.56
N SER A 31 0.87 2.95 -18.08
CA SER A 31 -0.32 2.39 -18.74
C SER A 31 -1.61 3.16 -18.46
N GLY A 32 -1.61 4.08 -17.48
CA GLY A 32 -2.82 4.77 -17.04
C GLY A 32 -3.86 3.82 -16.44
N ASN A 33 -3.43 2.69 -15.88
CA ASN A 33 -4.32 1.69 -15.31
C ASN A 33 -5.00 2.22 -14.05
N PRO A 34 -6.34 2.34 -14.01
CA PRO A 34 -7.05 2.84 -12.84
C PRO A 34 -7.06 1.85 -11.67
N GLU A 35 -6.63 0.61 -11.88
CA GLU A 35 -6.57 -0.43 -10.85
C GLU A 35 -5.13 -0.78 -10.52
N LEU A 36 -4.77 -0.71 -9.24
CA LEU A 36 -3.45 -1.04 -8.75
C LEU A 36 -3.52 -2.14 -7.69
N ASP A 37 -2.79 -3.22 -7.95
CA ASP A 37 -2.64 -4.34 -7.03
C ASP A 37 -1.22 -4.43 -6.47
N LEU A 38 -1.13 -4.30 -5.16
CA LEU A 38 0.08 -4.37 -4.35
C LEU A 38 -0.06 -5.41 -3.24
N GLN A 39 -0.81 -6.49 -3.50
CA GLN A 39 -0.93 -7.62 -2.59
C GLN A 39 0.44 -8.25 -2.26
N ASP A 40 0.63 -8.58 -0.98
CA ASP A 40 1.79 -9.31 -0.45
C ASP A 40 3.15 -8.71 -0.87
N LYS A 41 3.26 -7.39 -0.73
CA LYS A 41 4.47 -6.62 -1.04
C LYS A 41 5.29 -6.24 0.20
N GLN A 42 4.87 -6.71 1.38
CA GLN A 42 5.49 -6.39 2.67
C GLN A 42 5.58 -4.88 2.96
N ILE A 43 4.68 -4.08 2.37
CA ILE A 43 4.68 -2.63 2.51
C ILE A 43 4.35 -2.28 3.96
N THR A 44 5.21 -1.49 4.59
CA THR A 44 5.06 -0.99 5.97
C THR A 44 4.44 0.39 6.03
N SER A 45 4.69 1.23 5.03
CA SER A 45 4.11 2.56 4.90
C SER A 45 3.80 2.88 3.44
N LEU A 46 2.66 3.54 3.20
CA LEU A 46 2.34 4.06 1.87
C LEU A 46 3.27 5.20 1.44
N GLU A 47 3.98 5.84 2.37
CA GLU A 47 4.99 6.86 2.06
C GLU A 47 6.22 6.26 1.35
N GLU A 48 6.51 4.97 1.56
CA GLU A 48 7.60 4.27 0.87
C GLU A 48 7.26 4.02 -0.61
N VAL A 49 5.97 4.04 -0.95
CA VAL A 49 5.47 3.81 -2.30
C VAL A 49 5.43 5.14 -3.05
N SER A 50 6.62 5.59 -3.48
CA SER A 50 6.78 6.83 -4.23
C SER A 50 5.86 6.89 -5.45
N GLY A 51 5.19 8.03 -5.63
CA GLY A 51 4.32 8.29 -6.78
C GLY A 51 2.88 7.76 -6.65
N LEU A 52 2.61 6.78 -5.78
CA LEU A 52 1.28 6.20 -5.61
C LEU A 52 0.22 7.27 -5.28
N LEU A 53 0.50 8.11 -4.29
CA LEU A 53 -0.43 9.13 -3.78
C LEU A 53 -0.60 10.32 -4.74
N SER A 54 0.07 10.31 -5.89
CA SER A 54 -0.10 11.31 -6.97
C SER A 54 -0.92 10.79 -8.15
N MET A 55 -1.31 9.51 -8.15
CA MET A 55 -2.06 8.89 -9.24
C MET A 55 -3.56 9.14 -9.06
N GLU A 56 -3.99 10.39 -9.27
CA GLU A 56 -5.37 10.84 -9.04
C GLU A 56 -6.44 10.08 -9.84
N TYR A 57 -6.05 9.39 -10.92
CA TYR A 57 -6.92 8.60 -11.77
C TYR A 57 -7.21 7.19 -11.25
N ILE A 58 -6.52 6.73 -10.18
CA ILE A 58 -6.78 5.41 -9.59
C ILE A 58 -8.21 5.37 -9.04
N THR A 59 -8.94 4.31 -9.41
CA THR A 59 -10.27 3.99 -8.90
C THR A 59 -10.25 2.79 -7.97
N ARG A 60 -9.27 1.88 -8.10
CA ARG A 60 -9.13 0.72 -7.21
C ARG A 60 -7.69 0.57 -6.71
N LEU A 61 -7.54 0.52 -5.39
CA LEU A 61 -6.28 0.28 -4.72
C LEU A 61 -6.38 -0.95 -3.83
N SER A 62 -5.63 -1.99 -4.17
CA SER A 62 -5.56 -3.25 -3.43
C SER A 62 -4.20 -3.40 -2.77
N LEU A 63 -4.19 -3.42 -1.44
CA LEU A 63 -3.00 -3.62 -0.59
C LEU A 63 -3.19 -4.75 0.45
N PRO A 64 -3.90 -5.85 0.15
CA PRO A 64 -4.12 -6.88 1.14
C PRO A 64 -2.82 -7.62 1.48
N HIS A 65 -2.76 -8.17 2.69
CA HIS A 65 -1.60 -8.94 3.18
C HIS A 65 -0.28 -8.14 3.19
N ASN A 66 -0.35 -6.84 3.47
CA ASN A 66 0.83 -6.02 3.76
C ASN A 66 1.00 -5.85 5.28
N ARG A 67 1.94 -5.00 5.68
CA ARG A 67 2.26 -4.71 7.09
C ARG A 67 2.02 -3.24 7.40
N LEU A 68 1.03 -2.63 6.75
CA LEU A 68 0.69 -1.23 6.96
C LEU A 68 0.22 -1.04 8.39
N THR A 69 0.90 -0.17 9.12
CA THR A 69 0.53 0.26 10.48
C THR A 69 -0.34 1.51 10.46
N ARG A 70 -0.14 2.36 9.44
CA ARG A 70 -0.82 3.64 9.27
C ARG A 70 -1.07 3.92 7.80
N VAL A 71 -2.14 4.67 7.53
CA VAL A 71 -2.44 5.23 6.21
C VAL A 71 -2.18 6.74 6.27
N PRO A 72 -1.34 7.31 5.38
CA PRO A 72 -1.04 8.73 5.41
C PRO A 72 -2.24 9.57 4.98
N PRO A 73 -2.41 10.80 5.49
CA PRO A 73 -3.48 11.71 5.08
C PRO A 73 -3.54 11.99 3.58
N ALA A 74 -2.40 11.88 2.89
CA ALA A 74 -2.26 12.04 1.45
C ALA A 74 -3.00 10.96 0.63
N ILE A 75 -3.56 9.92 1.27
CA ILE A 75 -4.53 9.02 0.62
C ILE A 75 -5.73 9.78 0.03
N ALA A 76 -6.08 10.94 0.60
CA ALA A 76 -7.14 11.82 0.11
C ALA A 76 -6.87 12.43 -1.27
N ASN A 77 -5.62 12.41 -1.76
CA ASN A 77 -5.29 12.85 -3.10
C ASN A 77 -5.85 11.93 -4.18
N LEU A 78 -6.19 10.68 -3.84
CA LEU A 78 -6.82 9.73 -4.76
C LEU A 78 -8.31 10.06 -4.92
N ILE A 79 -8.62 11.24 -5.43
CA ILE A 79 -9.99 11.81 -5.51
C ILE A 79 -10.97 10.93 -6.31
N ASN A 80 -10.46 10.04 -7.16
CA ASN A 80 -11.27 9.11 -7.94
C ASN A 80 -11.38 7.70 -7.33
N LEU A 81 -10.82 7.47 -6.14
CA LEU A 81 -10.79 6.16 -5.52
C LEU A 81 -12.20 5.69 -5.14
N GLU A 82 -12.61 4.55 -5.69
CA GLU A 82 -13.88 3.89 -5.42
C GLU A 82 -13.71 2.70 -4.47
N ILE A 83 -12.57 2.01 -4.56
CA ILE A 83 -12.32 0.79 -3.80
C ILE A 83 -10.94 0.86 -3.15
N LEU A 84 -10.91 0.76 -1.83
CA LEU A 84 -9.71 0.68 -1.04
C LEU A 84 -9.71 -0.63 -0.23
N ASN A 85 -8.82 -1.54 -0.59
CA ASN A 85 -8.66 -2.81 0.10
C ASN A 85 -7.35 -2.85 0.90
N LEU A 86 -7.46 -2.72 2.22
CA LEU A 86 -6.38 -2.79 3.19
C LEU A 86 -6.49 -4.05 4.06
N PHE A 87 -7.19 -5.07 3.58
CA PHE A 87 -7.44 -6.29 4.32
C PHE A 87 -6.15 -6.99 4.78
N ASN A 88 -6.16 -7.55 5.99
CA ASN A 88 -5.01 -8.23 6.57
C ASN A 88 -3.73 -7.36 6.61
N ASN A 89 -3.90 -6.12 7.07
CA ASN A 89 -2.83 -5.23 7.56
C ASN A 89 -2.91 -5.09 9.09
N ILE A 90 -2.04 -4.27 9.68
CA ILE A 90 -1.97 -4.01 11.13
C ILE A 90 -2.29 -2.54 11.43
N ILE A 91 -3.30 -2.00 10.75
CA ILE A 91 -3.66 -0.58 10.79
C ILE A 91 -4.28 -0.26 12.14
N GLU A 92 -3.64 0.61 12.91
CA GLU A 92 -4.14 1.06 14.22
C GLU A 92 -5.23 2.12 14.06
N GLU A 93 -5.02 3.04 13.12
CA GLU A 93 -5.90 4.17 12.88
C GLU A 93 -5.96 4.52 11.39
N LEU A 94 -7.14 4.97 10.96
CA LEU A 94 -7.35 5.55 9.65
C LEU A 94 -7.34 7.08 9.75
N PRO A 95 -6.70 7.80 8.81
CA PRO A 95 -6.68 9.25 8.83
C PRO A 95 -8.09 9.79 8.56
N THR A 96 -8.45 10.89 9.22
CA THR A 96 -9.72 11.59 9.00
C THR A 96 -9.91 12.02 7.55
N SER A 97 -8.81 12.25 6.81
CA SER A 97 -8.80 12.57 5.39
C SER A 97 -9.43 11.51 4.48
N ILE A 98 -9.61 10.26 4.93
CA ILE A 98 -10.38 9.26 4.18
C ILE A 98 -11.83 9.73 3.93
N SER A 99 -12.38 10.57 4.80
CA SER A 99 -13.70 11.18 4.60
C SER A 99 -13.77 12.07 3.36
N SER A 100 -12.64 12.58 2.85
CA SER A 100 -12.56 13.40 1.64
C SER A 100 -12.71 12.58 0.35
N LEU A 101 -12.63 11.25 0.43
CA LEU A 101 -12.76 10.34 -0.72
C LEU A 101 -14.25 10.16 -1.07
N ASN A 102 -14.84 11.19 -1.67
CA ASN A 102 -16.28 11.25 -1.97
C ASN A 102 -16.79 10.14 -2.91
N LYS A 103 -15.88 9.52 -3.68
CA LYS A 103 -16.21 8.41 -4.59
C LYS A 103 -16.00 7.04 -3.97
N LEU A 104 -15.48 6.95 -2.74
CA LEU A 104 -15.19 5.67 -2.10
C LEU A 104 -16.49 4.94 -1.78
N ARG A 105 -16.61 3.73 -2.33
CA ARG A 105 -17.78 2.85 -2.18
C ARG A 105 -17.46 1.64 -1.32
N ILE A 106 -16.22 1.16 -1.38
CA ILE A 106 -15.79 -0.04 -0.67
C ILE A 106 -14.50 0.28 0.08
N LEU A 107 -14.53 0.09 1.40
CA LEU A 107 -13.37 0.21 2.28
C LEU A 107 -13.24 -1.07 3.10
N ASN A 108 -12.23 -1.87 2.81
CA ASN A 108 -11.93 -3.09 3.55
C ASN A 108 -10.70 -2.87 4.43
N VAL A 109 -10.89 -2.86 5.75
CA VAL A 109 -9.78 -2.69 6.73
C VAL A 109 -9.69 -3.83 7.74
N GLY A 110 -10.45 -4.91 7.53
CA GLY A 110 -10.49 -6.06 8.43
C GLY A 110 -9.13 -6.74 8.56
N GLN A 111 -8.80 -7.15 9.79
CA GLN A 111 -7.68 -8.03 10.09
C GLN A 111 -8.24 -9.42 10.43
N PHE A 112 -7.57 -10.49 10.00
CA PHE A 112 -7.88 -11.82 10.54
C PHE A 112 -7.42 -11.89 12.00
N LEU A 113 -8.33 -11.63 12.93
CA LEU A 113 -8.17 -12.01 14.33
C LEU A 113 -8.79 -13.40 14.52
N LEU A 114 -8.02 -14.45 14.20
CA LEU A 114 -8.29 -15.78 14.76
C LEU A 114 -7.87 -15.75 16.23
N THR A 115 -8.72 -15.18 17.09
CA THR A 115 -8.64 -15.42 18.53
C THR A 115 -8.92 -16.91 18.78
N HIS A 116 -7.88 -17.65 19.16
CA HIS A 116 -8.02 -18.98 19.78
C HIS A 116 -8.32 -18.82 21.26
#